data_AF-A0AAJ3KLZ8-F1
#
_entry.id   AF-A0AAJ3KLZ8-F1
#
_cell.length_a   1.000
_cell.length_b   1.000
_cell.length_c   1.000
_cell.angle_alpha   90.00
_cell.angle_beta   90.00
_cell.angle_gamma   90.00
#
_symmetry.space_group_name_H-M   'P 1'
#
loop_
_entity.id
_entity.type
_entity.pdbx_description
1 polymer ?
#
loop_
_entity_poly.entity_id
_entity_poly.type
_entity_poly.pdbx_seq_one_letter_code
_entity_poly.pdbx_strand_id
1 'polypeptide(L)'
;MKFPFYDAPNTATITCCHILENGEPILYVSHDEDDGMWQFLCGKAHETDEAKLVSLKSVFDLDNSVGILKDMPCGYYAERKAQDDEWSVRKR
;
A
#
# COMPACT_ATOMS: atom_id res chain seq x y z
N MET A 1 -13.33 3.96 -8.96
CA MET A 1 -14.15 3.66 -7.76
C MET A 1 -14.14 4.87 -6.82
N LYS A 2 -15.00 4.93 -5.79
CA LYS A 2 -14.91 6.01 -4.78
C LYS A 2 -13.74 5.69 -3.84
N PHE A 3 -12.91 6.70 -3.55
CA PHE A 3 -11.80 6.57 -2.59
C PHE A 3 -12.34 6.24 -1.18
N PRO A 4 -11.98 5.08 -0.59
CA PRO A 4 -12.68 4.56 0.57
C PRO A 4 -11.97 4.78 1.91
N PHE A 5 -10.72 5.23 1.91
CA PHE A 5 -9.95 5.47 3.13
C PHE A 5 -10.50 6.64 3.94
N TYR A 6 -10.34 6.59 5.27
CA TYR A 6 -10.64 7.72 6.16
C TYR A 6 -9.61 8.83 6.04
N ASP A 7 -8.35 8.46 5.76
CA ASP A 7 -7.26 9.37 5.43
C ASP A 7 -7.62 10.28 4.26
N ALA A 8 -7.00 11.45 4.19
CA ALA A 8 -7.22 12.34 3.06
C ALA A 8 -6.64 11.73 1.76
N PRO A 9 -7.24 11.97 0.58
CA PRO A 9 -6.69 11.48 -0.69
C PRO A 9 -5.23 11.88 -0.93
N ASN A 10 -4.81 13.03 -0.39
CA ASN A 10 -3.45 13.55 -0.47
C ASN A 10 -2.53 13.12 0.68
N THR A 11 -2.95 12.20 1.55
CA THR A 11 -2.10 11.60 2.59
C THR A 11 -0.83 11.03 1.95
N ALA A 12 0.32 11.36 2.52
CA ALA A 12 1.62 10.90 2.05
C ALA A 12 1.75 9.39 2.29
N THR A 13 2.35 8.69 1.33
CA THR A 13 2.39 7.23 1.32
C THR A 13 3.65 6.77 0.60
N ILE A 14 4.31 5.76 1.15
CA ILE A 14 5.50 5.15 0.54
C ILE A 14 5.07 4.05 -0.43
N THR A 15 5.68 4.05 -1.61
CA THR A 15 5.60 2.96 -2.59
C THR A 15 6.98 2.69 -3.18
N CYS A 16 7.11 1.72 -4.09
CA CYS A 16 8.35 1.47 -4.82
C CYS A 16 8.23 1.78 -6.32
N CYS A 17 9.35 2.07 -6.97
CA CYS A 17 9.43 2.33 -8.41
C CYS A 17 8.89 1.15 -9.24
N HIS A 18 9.04 -0.10 -8.77
CA HIS A 18 8.49 -1.28 -9.43
C HIS A 18 6.98 -1.19 -9.70
N ILE A 19 6.22 -0.68 -8.73
CA ILE A 19 4.77 -0.49 -8.88
C ILE A 19 4.48 0.64 -9.87
N LEU A 20 5.20 1.77 -9.74
CA LEU A 20 4.92 2.98 -10.51
C LEU A 20 5.38 2.90 -11.97
N GLU A 21 6.56 2.33 -12.19
CA GLU A 21 7.28 2.39 -13.48
C GLU A 21 7.16 1.07 -14.24
N ASN A 22 7.12 -0.07 -13.54
CA ASN A 22 7.09 -1.39 -14.17
C ASN A 22 5.71 -2.06 -14.12
N GLY A 23 4.72 -1.45 -13.47
CA GLY A 23 3.36 -1.99 -13.35
C GLY A 23 3.28 -3.25 -12.49
N GLU A 24 4.22 -3.44 -11.56
CA GLU A 24 4.21 -4.58 -10.64
C GLU A 24 3.03 -4.49 -9.66
N PRO A 25 2.43 -5.62 -9.27
CA PRO A 25 1.29 -5.62 -8.39
C PRO A 25 1.69 -5.23 -6.97
N ILE A 26 0.76 -4.61 -6.23
CA ILE A 26 0.94 -4.38 -4.80
C ILE A 26 0.71 -5.72 -4.09
N LEU A 27 1.70 -6.25 -3.39
CA LEU A 27 1.60 -7.55 -2.71
C LEU A 27 1.75 -7.45 -1.19
N TYR A 28 2.27 -6.31 -0.71
CA TYR A 28 2.49 -6.03 0.69
C TYR A 28 1.98 -4.63 1.02
N VAL A 29 1.25 -4.49 2.12
CA VAL A 29 0.80 -3.20 2.66
C VAL A 29 1.11 -3.16 4.15
N SER A 30 1.64 -2.05 4.65
CA SER A 30 1.76 -1.83 6.10
C SER A 30 1.22 -0.47 6.48
N HIS A 31 0.64 -0.41 7.67
CA HIS A 31 0.19 0.82 8.32
C HIS A 31 1.01 0.97 9.60
N ASP A 32 1.97 1.90 9.58
CA ASP A 32 2.96 2.02 10.65
C ASP A 32 2.32 2.41 11.99
N GLU A 33 2.90 1.95 13.10
CA GLU A 33 2.37 2.22 14.45
C GLU A 33 2.80 3.59 14.97
N ASP A 34 3.98 4.07 14.60
CA ASP A 34 4.60 5.26 15.18
C ASP A 34 4.07 6.56 14.54
N ASP A 35 3.94 6.58 13.21
CA ASP A 35 3.56 7.78 12.45
C ASP A 35 2.26 7.63 11.63
N GLY A 36 1.65 6.44 11.61
CA GLY A 36 0.44 6.15 10.83
C GLY A 36 0.67 6.19 9.31
N MET A 37 1.92 6.14 8.84
CA MET A 37 2.20 6.13 7.41
C MET A 37 1.78 4.83 6.76
N TRP A 38 1.18 4.97 5.59
CA TRP A 38 0.92 3.85 4.70
C TRP A 38 2.14 3.54 3.84
N GLN A 39 2.41 2.26 3.66
CA GLN A 39 3.43 1.77 2.74
C GLN A 39 2.85 0.62 1.89
N PHE A 40 3.08 0.67 0.58
CA PHE A 40 2.61 -0.30 -0.40
C PHE A 40 3.78 -0.81 -1.24
N LEU A 41 4.05 -2.11 -1.25
CA LEU A 41 5.24 -2.69 -1.90
C LEU A 41 4.89 -3.87 -2.80
N CYS A 42 5.75 -4.14 -3.78
CA CYS A 42 5.57 -5.22 -4.74
C CYS A 42 5.97 -6.62 -4.23
N GLY A 43 6.35 -6.74 -2.95
CA GLY A 43 6.76 -8.01 -2.34
C GLY A 43 8.14 -8.53 -2.76
N LYS A 44 8.90 -7.79 -3.60
CA LYS A 44 10.29 -8.10 -3.96
C LYS A 44 11.29 -7.51 -2.96
N ALA A 45 12.58 -7.76 -3.16
CA ALA A 45 13.62 -7.00 -2.48
C ALA A 45 13.60 -5.54 -2.98
N HIS A 46 13.85 -4.60 -2.08
CA HIS A 46 13.88 -3.17 -2.39
C HIS A 46 15.14 -2.53 -1.83
N GLU A 47 15.75 -1.62 -2.60
CA GLU A 47 16.77 -0.69 -2.12
C GLU A 47 16.14 0.64 -1.71
N THR A 48 16.84 1.42 -0.87
CA THR A 48 16.28 2.66 -0.31
C THR A 48 15.99 3.73 -1.37
N ASP A 49 16.73 3.74 -2.48
CA ASP A 49 16.55 4.66 -3.60
C ASP A 49 15.38 4.29 -4.53
N GLU A 50 14.86 3.07 -4.42
CA GLU A 50 13.65 2.62 -5.11
C GLU A 50 12.37 3.11 -4.43
N ALA A 51 12.46 3.63 -3.20
CA ALA A 51 11.34 4.19 -2.47
C ALA A 51 10.84 5.49 -3.13
N LYS A 52 9.52 5.60 -3.27
CA LYS A 52 8.83 6.76 -3.85
C LYS A 52 7.77 7.25 -2.89
N LEU A 53 7.67 8.56 -2.74
CA LEU A 53 6.60 9.20 -1.96
C LEU A 53 5.48 9.65 -2.92
N VAL A 54 4.29 9.13 -2.70
CA VAL A 54 3.10 9.44 -3.50
C VAL A 54 1.91 9.76 -2.60
N SER A 55 0.79 10.18 -3.19
CA SER A 55 -0.46 10.29 -2.46
C SER A 55 -1.14 8.92 -2.32
N LEU A 56 -1.85 8.70 -1.22
CA LEU A 56 -2.67 7.50 -1.02
C LEU A 56 -3.69 7.31 -2.15
N LYS A 57 -4.22 8.42 -2.70
CA LYS A 57 -5.09 8.39 -3.89
C LYS A 57 -4.38 7.84 -5.12
N SER A 58 -3.12 8.20 -5.35
CA SER A 58 -2.33 7.68 -6.47
C SER A 58 -2.18 6.16 -6.38
N VAL A 59 -1.93 5.63 -5.19
CA VAL A 59 -1.86 4.17 -4.97
C VAL A 59 -3.21 3.51 -5.23
N PHE A 60 -4.30 4.07 -4.68
CA PHE A 60 -5.65 3.54 -4.90
C PHE A 60 -6.08 3.57 -6.38
N ASP A 61 -5.65 4.58 -7.13
CA ASP A 61 -5.94 4.67 -8.56
C ASP A 61 -5.17 3.64 -9.39
N LEU A 62 -3.96 3.27 -8.96
CA LEU A 62 -3.18 2.18 -9.56
C LEU A 62 -3.81 0.82 -9.26
N ASP A 63 -4.25 0.62 -8.02
CA ASP A 63 -4.88 -0.62 -7.60
C ASP A 63 -6.01 -0.35 -6.61
N ASN A 64 -7.24 -0.42 -7.12
CA ASN A 64 -8.42 -0.17 -6.30
C ASN A 64 -8.68 -1.30 -5.28
N SER A 65 -8.07 -2.49 -5.46
CA SER A 65 -8.28 -3.63 -4.55
C SER A 65 -7.73 -3.39 -3.15
N VAL A 66 -6.74 -2.50 -3.01
CA VAL A 66 -6.22 -2.08 -1.69
C VAL A 66 -7.28 -1.35 -0.86
N GLY A 67 -8.36 -0.87 -1.47
CA GLY A 67 -9.47 -0.23 -0.77
C GLY A 67 -10.18 -1.13 0.25
N ILE A 68 -10.02 -2.45 0.18
CA ILE A 68 -10.51 -3.38 1.21
C ILE A 68 -9.79 -3.21 2.55
N LEU A 69 -8.56 -2.68 2.52
CA LEU A 69 -7.72 -2.44 3.70
C LEU A 69 -8.00 -1.09 4.37
N LYS A 70 -9.01 -0.33 3.93
CA LYS A 70 -9.33 1.01 4.44
C LYS A 70 -9.49 1.12 5.97
N ASP A 71 -9.88 0.02 6.61
CA ASP A 71 -10.11 -0.08 8.06
C ASP A 71 -8.93 -0.77 8.78
N MET A 72 -7.81 -1.05 8.09
CA MET A 72 -6.64 -1.70 8.69
C MET A 72 -5.99 -0.74 9.72
N PRO A 73 -5.91 -1.12 11.00
CA PRO A 73 -5.36 -0.24 12.04
C PRO A 73 -3.84 -0.10 11.94
N CYS A 74 -3.31 0.96 12.54
CA CYS A 74 -1.87 1.15 12.72
C CYS A 74 -1.23 -0.04 13.47
N GLY A 75 0.00 -0.38 13.13
CA GLY A 75 0.71 -1.54 13.66
C GLY A 75 0.32 -2.87 13.00
N TYR A 76 -0.36 -2.83 11.85
CA TYR A 76 -0.73 -4.02 11.07
C TYR A 76 -0.12 -3.99 9.68
N TYR A 77 -0.01 -5.17 9.09
CA TYR A 77 0.36 -5.36 7.70
C TYR A 77 -0.56 -6.38 7.03
N ALA A 78 -0.62 -6.32 5.71
CA ALA A 78 -1.38 -7.22 4.88
C ALA A 78 -0.52 -7.74 3.72
N GLU A 79 -0.66 -9.02 3.41
CA GLU A 79 0.07 -9.68 2.32
C GLU A 79 -0.87 -10.48 1.43
N ARG A 80 -0.54 -10.58 0.15
CA ARG A 80 -1.18 -11.50 -0.82
C ARG A 80 -0.14 -12.03 -1.80
N LYS A 81 -0.40 -13.17 -2.45
CA LYS A 81 0.58 -13.79 -3.37
C LYS A 81 0.49 -13.27 -4.79
N ALA A 82 -0.70 -12.86 -5.24
CA ALA A 82 -0.95 -12.26 -6.54
C ALA A 82 -1.98 -11.12 -6.43
N GLN A 83 -2.13 -10.31 -7.49
CA GLN A 83 -3.03 -9.15 -7.51
C GLN A 83 -4.50 -9.49 -7.21
N ASP A 84 -4.95 -10.68 -7.61
CA ASP A 84 -6.34 -11.11 -7.45
C ASP A 84 -6.57 -11.98 -6.20
N ASP A 85 -5.52 -12.24 -5.41
CA ASP A 85 -5.62 -13.03 -4.19
C ASP A 85 -6.17 -12.21 -3.00
N GLU A 86 -6.75 -12.93 -2.04
CA GLU A 86 -7.22 -12.34 -0.79
C GLU A 86 -6.05 -11.85 0.09
N TRP A 87 -6.28 -10.72 0.77
CA TRP A 87 -5.32 -10.16 1.72
C TRP A 87 -5.33 -10.93 3.04
N SER A 88 -4.14 -11.32 3.49
CA SER A 88 -3.89 -11.85 4.83
C SER A 88 -3.42 -10.72 5.75
N VAL A 89 -4.31 -10.21 6.59
CA VAL A 89 -4.01 -9.12 7.55
C VAL A 89 -3.46 -9.70 8.85
N ARG A 90 -2.36 -9.13 9.36
CA ARG A 90 -1.65 -9.57 10.57
C ARG A 90 -1.16 -8.36 11.37
N LYS A 91 -1.09 -8.53 12.69
CA LYS A 91 -0.43 -7.54 13.55
C LYS A 91 1.09 -7.68 13.41
N ARG A 92 1.78 -6.54 13.35
CA ARG A 92 3.24 -6.46 13.29
C ARG A 92 3.89 -6.89 14.60
#